data_AF-A0A7C7JLN0-F1
#
_entry.id   AF-A0A7C7JLN0-F1
#
_cell.length_a   1.000
_cell.length_b   1.000
_cell.length_c   1.000
_cell.angle_alpha   90.00
_cell.angle_beta   90.00
_cell.angle_gamma   90.00
#
_symmetry.space_group_name_H-M   'P 1'
#
loop_
_entity.id
_entity.type
_entity.pdbx_description
1 polymer ?
#
loop_
_entity_poly.entity_id
_entity_poly.type
_entity_poly.pdbx_seq_one_letter_code
_entity_poly.pdbx_strand_id
1 'polypeptide(L)'
;MIKKIFQNTFLFLLSFYIVLIVALPKEGLWFKLEEVLKERNIVVDGEEVSDRYISLNIRNGEIVASDMSVAIFENINIYPFLFFNRIDIENLQVGKDFPQFGDIYLDNLIVTNSIVKPTKLLLDGNGSIGNFKGRIDISKRTIDILLYPSEKVKKMRAVMRYFKEYKDGGYIYNGKF
;
A
#
# COMPACT_ATOMS: atom_id res chain seq x y z
N MET A 1 -21.54 6.18 39.58
CA MET A 1 -20.39 7.11 39.41
C MET A 1 -19.31 6.55 38.47
N ILE A 2 -18.84 5.32 38.66
CA ILE A 2 -17.77 4.69 37.85
C ILE A 2 -18.05 4.74 36.34
N LYS A 3 -19.28 4.42 35.91
CA LYS A 3 -19.68 4.46 34.49
C LYS A 3 -19.51 5.86 33.85
N LYS A 4 -19.81 6.92 34.61
CA LYS A 4 -19.73 8.32 34.15
C LYS A 4 -18.27 8.78 34.06
N ILE A 5 -17.42 8.35 34.99
CA ILE A 5 -15.98 8.60 34.95
C ILE A 5 -15.36 7.88 33.75
N PHE A 6 -15.66 6.59 33.56
CA PHE A 6 -15.16 5.82 32.42
C PHE A 6 -15.56 6.44 31.08
N GLN A 7 -16.82 6.84 30.93
CA GLN A 7 -17.31 7.51 29.72
C GLN A 7 -16.57 8.82 29.45
N ASN A 8 -16.36 9.66 30.47
CA ASN A 8 -15.65 10.92 30.32
C ASN A 8 -14.17 10.70 29.96
N THR A 9 -13.50 9.74 30.59
CA THR A 9 -12.11 9.39 30.27
C THR A 9 -11.99 8.87 28.84
N PHE A 10 -12.90 7.99 28.41
CA PHE A 10 -12.90 7.48 27.03
C PHE A 10 -13.09 8.61 26.01
N LEU A 11 -14.05 9.51 26.25
CA LEU A 11 -14.28 10.67 25.38
C LEU A 11 -13.08 11.60 25.32
N PHE A 12 -12.42 11.84 26.46
CA PHE A 12 -11.20 12.63 26.51
C PHE A 12 -10.07 11.99 25.69
N LEU A 13 -9.81 10.69 25.88
CA LEU A 13 -8.79 9.96 25.12
C LEU A 13 -9.08 9.96 23.62
N LEU A 14 -10.33 9.76 23.23
CA LEU A 14 -10.74 9.80 21.83
C LEU A 14 -10.54 11.20 21.23
N SER A 15 -10.91 12.25 21.95
CA SER A 15 -10.74 13.64 21.51
C SER A 15 -9.26 14.01 21.40
N PHE A 16 -8.46 13.61 22.39
CA PHE A 16 -7.02 13.80 22.38
C PHE A 16 -6.37 13.09 21.19
N TYR A 17 -6.79 11.86 20.89
CA TYR A 17 -6.29 11.12 19.73
C TYR A 17 -6.64 11.80 18.41
N ILE A 18 -7.86 12.33 18.26
CA ILE A 18 -8.26 13.09 17.06
C ILE A 18 -7.34 14.31 16.89
N VAL A 19 -7.10 15.07 17.97
CA VAL A 19 -6.18 16.21 17.93
C VAL A 19 -4.77 15.76 17.53
N LEU A 20 -4.28 14.63 18.05
CA LEU A 20 -2.97 14.11 17.67
C LEU A 20 -2.86 13.76 16.18
N ILE A 21 -3.86 13.10 15.58
CA ILE A 21 -3.82 12.80 14.13
C ILE A 21 -3.81 14.10 13.31
N VAL A 22 -4.68 15.04 13.69
CA VAL A 22 -4.85 16.30 12.95
C VAL A 22 -3.60 17.16 13.05
N ALA A 23 -2.97 17.20 14.22
CA ALA A 23 -1.75 17.98 14.46
C ALA A 23 -0.45 17.25 14.05
N LEU A 24 -0.51 15.98 13.64
CA LEU A 24 0.67 15.22 13.23
C LEU A 24 1.25 15.84 11.95
N PRO A 25 2.56 16.20 11.90
CA PRO A 25 3.19 16.75 10.71
C PRO A 25 3.45 15.62 9.69
N LYS A 26 2.41 15.19 8.97
CA LYS A 26 2.44 13.98 8.13
C LYS A 26 3.40 14.15 6.94
N GLU A 27 3.46 15.35 6.38
CA GLU A 27 4.45 15.74 5.36
C GLU A 27 5.90 15.59 5.88
N GLY A 28 6.19 16.09 7.07
CA GLY A 28 7.53 15.98 7.65
C GLY A 28 7.96 14.53 7.91
N LEU A 29 7.00 13.66 8.28
CA LEU A 29 7.25 12.23 8.40
C LEU A 29 7.53 11.56 7.04
N TRP A 30 6.84 12.00 5.99
CA TRP A 30 7.05 11.52 4.63
C TRP A 30 8.44 11.87 4.11
N PHE A 31 8.86 13.13 4.18
CA PHE A 31 10.19 13.53 3.72
C PHE A 31 11.32 12.82 4.48
N LYS A 32 11.10 12.53 5.78
CA LYS A 32 12.04 11.72 6.55
C LYS A 32 12.08 10.26 6.09
N LEU A 33 10.94 9.70 5.68
CA LEU A 33 10.88 8.37 5.08
C LEU A 33 11.65 8.35 3.75
N GLU A 34 11.46 9.36 2.90
CA GLU A 34 12.18 9.49 1.63
C GLU A 34 13.70 9.58 1.83
N GLU A 35 14.17 10.31 2.85
CA GLU A 35 15.59 10.34 3.19
C GLU A 35 16.14 8.93 3.49
N VAL A 36 15.40 8.14 4.28
CA VAL A 36 15.77 6.74 4.60
C VAL A 36 15.68 5.83 3.37
N LEU A 37 14.71 6.05 2.48
CA LEU A 37 14.59 5.30 1.22
C LEU A 37 15.74 5.62 0.26
N LYS A 38 16.18 6.88 0.23
CA LYS A 38 17.27 7.36 -0.59
C LYS A 38 18.60 6.70 -0.22
N GLU A 39 18.85 6.44 1.07
CA GLU A 39 19.99 5.61 1.53
C GLU A 39 19.99 4.20 0.93
N ARG A 40 18.84 3.72 0.45
CA ARG A 40 18.65 2.42 -0.21
C ARG A 40 18.47 2.54 -1.72
N ASN A 41 18.83 3.68 -2.31
CA ASN A 41 18.63 4.00 -3.74
C ASN A 41 17.17 3.91 -4.20
N ILE A 42 16.22 4.25 -3.33
CA ILE A 42 14.80 4.38 -3.67
C ILE A 42 14.42 5.85 -3.52
N VAL A 43 13.89 6.44 -4.59
CA VAL A 43 13.45 7.83 -4.65
C VAL A 43 12.02 7.85 -5.16
N VAL A 44 11.18 8.69 -4.57
CA VAL A 44 9.92 9.10 -5.18
C VAL A 44 10.22 10.45 -5.83
N ASP A 45 9.90 10.58 -7.12
CA ASP A 45 10.18 11.78 -7.91
C ASP A 45 8.90 12.35 -8.51
N GLY A 46 8.87 13.67 -8.67
CA GLY A 46 7.75 14.42 -9.25
C GLY A 46 6.49 14.48 -8.40
N GLU A 47 6.53 14.03 -7.14
CA GLU A 47 5.37 13.94 -6.27
C GLU A 47 4.91 15.29 -5.68
N GLU A 48 3.59 15.47 -5.63
CA GLU A 48 2.96 16.56 -4.88
C GLU A 48 2.49 16.01 -3.54
N VAL A 49 3.17 16.38 -2.45
CA VAL A 49 2.79 15.97 -1.09
C VAL A 49 1.91 17.02 -0.45
N SER A 50 0.77 16.60 0.11
CA SER A 50 -0.13 17.48 0.86
C SER A 50 -0.69 16.79 2.11
N ASP A 51 -0.53 17.45 3.25
CA ASP A 51 -1.16 17.06 4.51
C ASP A 51 -2.66 17.42 4.44
N ARG A 52 -3.50 16.40 4.60
CA ARG A 52 -4.93 16.57 4.87
C ARG A 52 -5.16 16.19 6.32
N TYR A 53 -6.12 16.85 6.97
CA TYR A 53 -6.43 16.70 8.40
C TYR A 53 -6.26 15.27 8.96
N ILE A 54 -6.77 14.25 8.25
CA ILE A 54 -6.71 12.85 8.69
C ILE A 54 -5.86 11.94 7.81
N SER A 55 -5.22 12.45 6.76
CA SER A 55 -4.47 11.65 5.81
C SER A 55 -3.34 12.42 5.15
N LEU A 56 -2.28 11.71 4.74
CA LEU A 56 -1.30 12.28 3.82
C LEU A 56 -1.73 11.94 2.40
N ASN A 57 -1.74 12.93 1.51
CA ASN A 57 -2.05 12.75 0.09
C ASN A 57 -0.80 13.04 -0.75
N ILE A 58 -0.39 12.08 -1.57
CA ILE A 58 0.79 12.17 -2.45
C ILE A 58 0.30 11.93 -3.87
N ARG A 59 0.58 12.85 -4.80
CA ARG A 59 0.03 12.79 -6.17
C ARG A 59 1.11 12.80 -7.24
N ASN A 60 0.81 12.16 -8.37
CA ASN A 60 1.58 12.21 -9.61
C ASN A 60 3.07 11.80 -9.49
N GLY A 61 3.37 10.84 -8.61
CA GLY A 61 4.76 10.45 -8.35
C GLY A 61 5.24 9.25 -9.17
N GLU A 62 6.55 9.18 -9.34
CA GLU A 62 7.29 8.08 -9.95
C GLU A 62 8.24 7.46 -8.92
N ILE A 63 8.12 6.15 -8.67
CA ILE A 63 9.04 5.41 -7.81
C ILE A 63 10.21 4.96 -8.67
N VAL A 64 11.40 5.45 -8.32
CA VAL A 64 12.67 5.12 -8.95
C VAL A 64 13.50 4.29 -7.98
N ALA A 65 13.93 3.10 -8.39
CA ALA A 65 14.80 2.24 -7.61
C ALA A 65 16.07 1.91 -8.40
N SER A 66 17.24 2.26 -7.85
CA SER A 66 18.54 2.08 -8.52
C SER A 66 18.55 2.66 -9.95
N ASP A 67 18.11 3.92 -10.07
CA ASP A 67 18.02 4.67 -11.34
C ASP A 67 17.06 4.09 -12.40
N MET A 68 16.21 3.14 -12.01
CA MET A 68 15.16 2.58 -12.87
C MET A 68 13.77 2.98 -12.38
N SER A 69 12.93 3.45 -13.31
CA SER A 69 11.49 3.66 -13.11
C SER A 69 10.81 2.32 -12.87
N VAL A 70 10.41 2.06 -11.62
CA VAL A 70 9.76 0.79 -11.22
C VAL A 70 8.25 0.90 -11.18
N ALA A 71 7.71 2.06 -10.80
CA ALA A 71 6.27 2.27 -10.73
C ALA A 71 5.92 3.76 -10.87
N ILE A 72 4.74 4.03 -11.41
CA ILE A 72 4.16 5.37 -11.52
C ILE A 72 2.78 5.32 -10.89
N PHE A 73 2.40 6.33 -10.11
CA PHE A 73 1.09 6.38 -9.47
C PHE A 73 0.45 7.76 -9.65
N GLU A 74 -0.88 7.80 -9.70
CA GLU A 74 -1.61 9.07 -9.71
C GLU A 74 -1.83 9.59 -8.30
N ASN A 75 -2.18 8.69 -7.36
CA ASN A 75 -2.59 9.09 -6.02
C ASN A 75 -2.21 8.05 -4.98
N ILE A 76 -1.63 8.48 -3.87
CA ILE A 76 -1.43 7.68 -2.65
C ILE A 76 -2.04 8.44 -1.48
N ASN A 77 -2.91 7.77 -0.73
CA ASN A 77 -3.47 8.27 0.51
C ASN A 77 -3.03 7.40 1.68
N ILE A 78 -2.39 7.99 2.67
CA ILE A 78 -1.95 7.30 3.89
C ILE A 78 -2.84 7.74 5.05
N TYR A 79 -3.53 6.78 5.65
CA TYR A 79 -4.46 6.98 6.76
C TYR A 79 -3.89 6.33 8.05
N PRO A 80 -3.49 7.13 9.05
CA PRO A 80 -3.00 6.62 10.33
C PRO A 80 -4.15 6.39 11.33
N PHE A 81 -4.98 5.35 11.12
CA PHE A 81 -6.06 5.07 12.08
C PHE A 81 -5.57 4.34 13.34
N LEU A 82 -6.34 4.45 14.42
CA LEU A 82 -5.93 4.02 15.77
C LEU A 82 -5.66 2.52 15.90
N PHE A 83 -6.35 1.70 15.12
CA PHE A 83 -6.29 0.24 15.23
C PHE A 83 -5.64 -0.41 14.00
N PHE A 84 -5.58 0.32 12.89
CA PHE A 84 -5.00 -0.11 11.65
C PHE A 84 -4.53 1.10 10.84
N ASN A 85 -3.43 0.95 10.13
CA ASN A 85 -3.03 1.92 9.13
C ASN A 85 -3.49 1.44 7.77
N ARG A 86 -3.89 2.35 6.90
CA ARG A 86 -4.36 2.06 5.56
C ARG A 86 -3.64 2.95 4.56
N ILE A 87 -3.15 2.36 3.47
CA ILE A 87 -2.57 3.07 2.34
C ILE A 87 -3.44 2.72 1.13
N ASP A 88 -4.00 3.73 0.49
CA ASP A 88 -4.77 3.57 -0.74
C ASP A 88 -3.95 4.14 -1.89
N ILE A 89 -3.72 3.31 -2.90
CA ILE A 89 -2.94 3.67 -4.08
C ILE A 89 -3.89 3.58 -5.28
N GLU A 90 -3.98 4.64 -6.07
CA GLU A 90 -4.85 4.71 -7.25
C GLU A 90 -4.00 4.86 -8.51
N ASN A 91 -4.43 4.18 -9.58
CA ASN A 91 -3.79 4.20 -10.89
C ASN A 91 -2.28 3.91 -10.84
N LEU A 92 -1.91 2.81 -10.18
CA LEU A 92 -0.52 2.35 -10.12
C LEU A 92 -0.17 1.61 -11.43
N GLN A 93 0.85 2.07 -12.12
CA GLN A 93 1.35 1.52 -13.37
C GLN A 93 2.78 1.02 -13.17
N VAL A 94 3.18 0.03 -13.97
CA VAL A 94 4.60 -0.36 -14.03
C VAL A 94 5.40 0.77 -14.67
N GLY A 95 6.60 1.02 -14.14
CA GLY A 95 7.47 2.07 -14.63
C GLY A 95 7.93 1.89 -16.08
N LYS A 96 8.38 3.00 -16.68
CA LYS A 96 8.67 3.12 -18.13
C LYS A 96 9.77 2.17 -18.61
N ASP A 97 10.66 1.77 -17.71
CA ASP A 97 11.81 0.90 -18.02
C ASP A 97 11.44 -0.58 -18.18
N PHE A 98 10.16 -0.94 -17.95
CA PHE A 98 9.65 -2.29 -18.16
C PHE A 98 8.53 -2.31 -19.21
N PRO A 99 8.82 -1.99 -20.49
CA PRO A 99 7.81 -1.81 -21.54
C PRO A 99 6.96 -3.07 -21.80
N GLN A 100 7.49 -4.26 -21.53
CA GLN A 100 6.75 -5.52 -21.61
C GLN A 100 5.55 -5.61 -20.65
N PHE A 101 5.49 -4.73 -19.65
CA PHE A 101 4.41 -4.63 -18.68
C PHE A 101 3.65 -3.29 -18.77
N GLY A 102 3.85 -2.49 -19.83
CA GLY A 102 3.24 -1.16 -19.94
C GLY A 102 1.71 -1.13 -19.91
N ASP A 103 1.05 -2.24 -20.31
CA ASP A 103 -0.41 -2.33 -20.21
C ASP A 103 -0.92 -2.88 -18.86
N ILE A 104 0.00 -3.15 -17.92
CA ILE A 104 -0.32 -3.64 -16.58
C ILE A 104 -0.47 -2.44 -15.65
N TYR A 105 -1.68 -2.28 -15.13
CA TYR A 105 -2.01 -1.24 -14.17
C TYR A 105 -2.96 -1.78 -13.10
N LEU A 106 -2.91 -1.16 -11.92
CA LEU A 106 -3.86 -1.33 -10.83
C LEU A 106 -4.69 -0.06 -10.72
N ASP A 107 -6.01 -0.18 -10.86
CA ASP A 107 -6.93 0.92 -10.62
C ASP A 107 -6.91 1.32 -9.14
N ASN A 108 -6.90 0.31 -8.27
CA ASN A 108 -6.83 0.50 -6.83
C ASN A 108 -5.99 -0.60 -6.17
N LEU A 109 -5.19 -0.20 -5.19
CA LEU A 109 -4.48 -1.08 -4.26
C LEU A 109 -4.61 -0.53 -2.85
N ILE A 110 -5.26 -1.30 -1.99
CA ILE A 110 -5.40 -1.04 -0.56
C ILE A 110 -4.38 -1.90 0.19
N VAL A 111 -3.51 -1.25 0.94
CA VAL A 111 -2.58 -1.90 1.87
C VAL A 111 -3.05 -1.60 3.29
N THR A 112 -3.39 -2.64 4.05
CA THR A 112 -3.81 -2.50 5.45
C THR A 112 -2.79 -3.15 6.38
N ASN A 113 -2.39 -2.42 7.42
CA ASN A 113 -1.54 -2.92 8.50
C ASN A 113 -2.29 -2.83 9.84
N SER A 114 -2.30 -3.89 10.63
CA SER A 114 -2.90 -3.86 11.97
C SER A 114 -1.84 -3.54 13.02
N ILE A 115 -2.13 -2.66 13.97
CA ILE A 115 -1.22 -2.36 15.08
C ILE A 115 -1.00 -3.59 15.98
N VAL A 116 -1.98 -4.51 16.05
CA VAL A 116 -1.87 -5.76 16.81
C VAL A 116 -0.91 -6.76 16.15
N LYS A 117 -0.74 -6.67 14.82
CA LYS A 117 0.13 -7.55 14.03
C LYS A 117 0.97 -6.70 13.07
N PRO A 118 1.90 -5.86 13.59
CA PRO A 118 2.55 -4.81 12.82
C PRO A 118 3.47 -5.33 11.71
N THR A 119 3.85 -6.61 11.76
CA THR A 119 4.66 -7.28 10.75
C THR A 119 3.83 -7.89 9.62
N LYS A 120 2.51 -7.75 9.65
CA LYS A 120 1.60 -8.35 8.67
C LYS A 120 0.84 -7.29 7.91
N LEU A 121 1.03 -7.27 6.59
CA LEU A 121 0.30 -6.41 5.67
C LEU A 121 -0.70 -7.25 4.90
N LEU A 122 -1.91 -6.70 4.72
CA LEU A 122 -2.93 -7.23 3.83
C LEU A 122 -3.00 -6.35 2.59
N LEU A 123 -3.07 -6.97 1.43
CA LEU A 123 -3.21 -6.31 0.14
C LEU A 123 -4.58 -6.69 -0.43
N ASP A 124 -5.31 -5.71 -0.95
CA ASP A 124 -6.51 -5.93 -1.76
C ASP A 124 -6.41 -4.99 -2.95
N GLY A 125 -6.51 -5.50 -4.17
CA GLY A 125 -6.34 -4.67 -5.34
C GLY A 125 -7.03 -5.21 -6.59
N ASN A 126 -7.27 -4.30 -7.52
CA ASN A 126 -7.90 -4.57 -8.79
C ASN A 126 -7.30 -3.72 -9.91
N GLY A 127 -7.43 -4.17 -11.15
CA GLY A 127 -7.01 -3.42 -12.34
C GLY A 127 -6.97 -4.29 -13.58
N SER A 128 -6.10 -3.94 -14.53
CA SER A 128 -5.95 -4.71 -15.77
C SER A 128 -5.46 -6.13 -15.55
N ILE A 129 -4.85 -6.41 -14.38
CA ILE A 129 -4.47 -7.77 -13.99
C ILE A 129 -5.63 -8.64 -13.53
N GLY A 130 -6.81 -8.06 -13.27
CA GLY A 130 -7.89 -8.70 -12.53
C GLY A 130 -7.89 -8.30 -11.06
N ASN A 131 -8.46 -9.14 -10.20
CA ASN A 131 -8.55 -8.89 -8.76
C ASN A 131 -7.52 -9.73 -8.02
N PHE A 132 -6.91 -9.20 -6.98
CA PHE A 132 -6.01 -9.99 -6.13
C PHE A 132 -6.15 -9.63 -4.66
N LYS A 133 -5.86 -10.62 -3.82
CA LYS A 133 -5.68 -10.45 -2.39
C LYS A 133 -4.30 -10.97 -2.01
N GLY A 134 -3.61 -10.22 -1.18
CA GLY A 134 -2.25 -10.56 -0.77
C GLY A 134 -2.06 -10.48 0.73
N ARG A 135 -1.04 -11.19 1.19
CA ARG A 135 -0.54 -11.10 2.56
C ARG A 135 0.97 -11.06 2.54
N ILE A 136 1.55 -10.04 3.16
CA ILE A 136 2.98 -9.97 3.42
C ILE A 136 3.21 -10.20 4.91
N ASP A 137 4.12 -11.10 5.25
CA ASP A 137 4.64 -11.25 6.61
C ASP A 137 6.12 -10.85 6.60
N ILE A 138 6.40 -9.63 7.10
CA ILE A 138 7.74 -9.04 7.11
C ILE A 138 8.68 -9.83 8.02
N SER A 139 8.17 -10.39 9.12
CA SER A 139 8.97 -11.19 10.06
C SER A 139 9.44 -12.49 9.40
N LYS A 140 8.57 -13.12 8.61
CA LYS A 140 8.88 -14.34 7.86
C LYS A 140 9.52 -14.08 6.49
N ARG A 141 9.50 -12.82 6.05
CA ARG A 141 9.82 -12.36 4.69
C ARG A 141 9.09 -13.16 3.61
N THR A 142 7.81 -13.38 3.82
CA THR A 142 6.96 -14.14 2.88
C THR A 142 5.88 -13.26 2.29
N ILE A 143 5.54 -13.53 1.05
CA ILE A 143 4.42 -12.91 0.35
C ILE A 143 3.53 -14.00 -0.24
N ASP A 144 2.25 -13.97 0.08
CA ASP A 144 1.24 -14.86 -0.49
C ASP A 144 0.26 -14.00 -1.30
N ILE A 145 0.00 -14.36 -2.56
CA ILE A 145 -0.94 -13.64 -3.44
C ILE A 145 -1.94 -14.64 -4.01
N LEU A 146 -3.23 -14.37 -3.81
CA LEU A 146 -4.34 -15.00 -4.51
C LEU A 146 -4.82 -14.06 -5.61
N LEU A 147 -4.61 -14.46 -6.87
CA LEU A 147 -4.94 -13.70 -8.06
C LEU A 147 -6.13 -14.36 -8.78
N TYR A 148 -7.11 -13.54 -9.16
CA TYR A 148 -8.16 -13.87 -10.12
C TYR A 148 -7.86 -13.09 -11.40
N PRO A 149 -7.09 -13.68 -12.33
CA PRO A 149 -6.48 -12.94 -13.42
C PRO A 149 -7.52 -12.53 -14.47
N SER A 150 -7.29 -11.40 -15.11
CA SER A 150 -8.01 -11.03 -16.34
C SER A 150 -7.66 -11.99 -17.48
N GLU A 151 -8.52 -12.08 -18.51
CA GLU A 151 -8.24 -12.88 -19.71
C GLU A 151 -6.93 -12.52 -20.40
N LYS A 152 -6.54 -11.24 -20.32
CA LYS A 152 -5.27 -10.75 -20.83
C LYS A 152 -4.10 -11.34 -20.04
N VAL A 153 -4.11 -11.21 -18.72
CA VAL A 153 -3.03 -11.72 -17.86
C VAL A 153 -2.96 -13.23 -17.84
N LYS A 154 -4.10 -13.93 -17.93
CA LYS A 154 -4.14 -15.40 -18.04
C LYS A 154 -3.33 -15.94 -19.22
N LYS A 155 -3.23 -15.15 -20.31
CA LYS A 155 -2.41 -15.48 -21.49
C LYS A 155 -0.95 -15.04 -21.38
N MET A 156 -0.60 -14.18 -20.42
CA MET A 156 0.76 -13.68 -20.21
C MET A 156 1.62 -14.73 -19.48
N ARG A 157 2.34 -15.55 -20.26
CA ARG A 157 3.26 -16.57 -19.71
C ARG A 157 4.30 -16.02 -18.74
N ALA A 158 4.78 -14.80 -18.96
CA ALA A 158 5.78 -14.15 -18.10
C ALA A 158 5.30 -13.97 -16.66
N VAL A 159 4.00 -13.74 -16.46
CA VAL A 159 3.36 -13.60 -15.14
C VAL A 159 2.88 -14.97 -14.65
N MET A 160 2.10 -15.67 -15.47
CA MET A 160 1.39 -16.88 -15.02
C MET A 160 2.32 -18.05 -14.67
N ARG A 161 3.57 -18.08 -15.16
CA ARG A 161 4.54 -19.13 -14.79
C ARG A 161 4.87 -19.19 -13.30
N TYR A 162 4.64 -18.09 -12.58
CA TYR A 162 4.90 -18.01 -11.13
C TYR A 162 3.70 -18.47 -10.29
N PHE A 163 2.52 -18.53 -10.89
CA PHE A 163 1.29 -18.85 -10.19
C PHE A 163 0.90 -20.31 -10.38
N LYS A 164 0.31 -20.90 -9.35
CA LYS A 164 -0.29 -22.24 -9.40
C LYS A 164 -1.80 -22.11 -9.35
N GLU A 165 -2.50 -22.91 -10.15
CA GLU A 165 -3.95 -22.94 -10.14
C GLU A 165 -4.47 -23.33 -8.74
N TYR A 166 -5.54 -22.66 -8.33
CA TYR A 166 -6.25 -22.85 -7.08
C TYR A 166 -7.75 -22.96 -7.37
N LYS A 167 -8.55 -23.16 -6.32
CA LYS A 167 -10.00 -23.32 -6.44
C LYS A 167 -10.67 -22.10 -7.08
N ASP A 168 -11.80 -22.36 -7.74
CA ASP A 168 -12.71 -21.35 -8.29
C ASP A 168 -12.06 -20.35 -9.27
N GLY A 169 -11.10 -20.84 -10.08
CA GLY A 169 -10.40 -20.03 -11.08
C GLY A 169 -9.38 -19.06 -10.49
N GLY A 170 -9.12 -19.14 -9.18
CA GLY A 170 -8.05 -18.41 -8.52
C GLY A 170 -6.68 -19.05 -8.78
N TYR A 171 -5.63 -18.25 -8.60
CA TYR A 171 -4.25 -18.63 -8.79
C TYR A 171 -3.42 -18.15 -7.60
N ILE A 172 -2.57 -19.01 -7.03
CA ILE A 172 -1.76 -18.68 -5.86
C ILE A 172 -0.29 -18.56 -6.23
N TYR A 173 0.33 -17.49 -5.74
CA TYR A 173 1.77 -17.31 -5.67
C TYR A 173 2.20 -17.27 -4.20
N ASN A 174 3.27 -18.01 -3.88
CA ASN A 174 3.93 -17.95 -2.58
C ASN A 174 5.40 -17.63 -2.82
N GLY A 175 5.85 -16.47 -2.34
CA GLY A 175 7.20 -15.95 -2.49
C GLY A 175 7.90 -15.76 -1.15
N LYS A 176 9.24 -15.75 -1.18
CA LYS A 176 10.11 -15.39 -0.07
C LYS A 176 11.15 -14.38 -0.54
N PHE A 177 11.44 -13.37 0.28
CA PHE A 177 12.40 -12.30 0.00
C PHE A 177 13.37 -12.04 1.17
#